data_AF-A0A349Z8D4-F1
#
_entry.id   AF-A0A349Z8D4-F1
#
_cell.length_a   1.000
_cell.length_b   1.000
_cell.length_c   1.000
_cell.angle_alpha   90.00
_cell.angle_beta   90.00
_cell.angle_gamma   90.00
#
_symmetry.space_group_name_H-M   'P 1'
#
loop_
_entity.id
_entity.type
_entity.pdbx_description
1 polymer ?
#
loop_
_entity_poly.entity_id
_entity_poly.type
_entity_poly.pdbx_seq_one_letter_code
_entity_poly.pdbx_strand_id
1 'polypeptide(L)'
;AGKSTLFNHITDADVYAADQLFATLDPTLRKLDLKEVGPVILADTVGFIRHLPHDLVAAFKATLQETQEADLLLHVVDYSANNYLETMDEVNTVLDEIDAGEIQQ
;
A
#
# COMPACT_ATOMS: atom_id res chain seq x y z
N ALA A 1 -10.17 -3.60 -1.51
CA ALA A 1 -9.10 -2.80 -2.14
C ALA A 1 -8.41 -3.53 -3.29
N GLY A 2 -7.94 -4.79 -3.14
CA GLY A 2 -7.38 -5.54 -4.28
C GLY A 2 -5.91 -5.24 -4.62
N LYS A 3 -5.13 -4.69 -3.67
CA LYS A 3 -3.70 -4.35 -3.83
C LYS A 3 -2.88 -5.53 -4.35
N SER A 4 -2.93 -6.68 -3.68
CA SER A 4 -2.17 -7.87 -4.07
C SER A 4 -2.60 -8.41 -5.44
N THR A 5 -3.88 -8.30 -5.80
CA THR A 5 -4.37 -8.65 -7.15
C THR A 5 -3.77 -7.74 -8.22
N LEU A 6 -3.75 -6.42 -7.99
CA LEU A 6 -3.12 -5.47 -8.90
C LEU A 6 -1.61 -5.71 -8.99
N PHE A 7 -0.95 -5.91 -7.85
CA PHE A 7 0.48 -6.18 -7.77
C PHE A 7 0.86 -7.41 -8.61
N ASN A 8 0.16 -8.52 -8.44
CA ASN A 8 0.40 -9.75 -9.22
C ASN A 8 0.23 -9.51 -10.71
N HIS A 9 -0.82 -8.81 -11.11
CA HIS A 9 -1.08 -8.53 -12.51
C HIS A 9 -0.03 -7.61 -13.14
N ILE A 10 0.52 -6.66 -12.39
CA ILE A 10 1.58 -5.77 -12.89
C ILE A 10 2.93 -6.47 -12.93
N THR A 11 3.17 -7.42 -12.01
CA THR A 11 4.48 -8.04 -11.80
C THR A 11 4.63 -9.43 -12.41
N ASP A 12 3.59 -9.96 -13.08
CA ASP A 12 3.48 -11.37 -13.49
C ASP A 12 3.89 -12.34 -12.36
N ALA A 13 3.56 -11.98 -11.11
CA ALA A 13 3.95 -12.73 -9.93
C ALA A 13 2.78 -13.55 -9.37
N ASP A 14 3.09 -14.75 -8.86
CA ASP A 14 2.19 -15.57 -8.05
C ASP A 14 2.36 -15.21 -6.54
N VAL A 15 2.13 -13.95 -6.15
CA VAL A 15 2.03 -13.62 -4.71
C VAL A 15 0.67 -14.09 -4.19
N TYR A 16 0.65 -14.78 -3.05
CA TYR A 16 -0.59 -15.26 -2.44
C TYR A 16 -1.53 -14.08 -2.12
N ALA A 17 -2.70 -14.04 -2.74
CA ALA A 17 -3.75 -13.06 -2.45
C ALA A 17 -4.92 -13.77 -1.75
N ALA A 18 -5.29 -13.30 -0.55
CA ALA A 18 -6.43 -13.82 0.19
C ALA A 18 -7.23 -12.69 0.85
N ASP A 19 -8.53 -12.92 1.05
CA ASP A 19 -9.46 -12.02 1.75
C ASP A 19 -9.26 -12.07 3.28
N GLN A 20 -8.01 -11.98 3.74
CA GLN A 20 -7.64 -11.98 5.14
C GLN A 20 -6.89 -10.71 5.50
N LEU A 21 -7.12 -10.23 6.73
CA LEU A 21 -6.35 -9.15 7.33
C LEU A 21 -4.87 -9.60 7.40
N PHE A 22 -3.94 -8.72 7.00
CA PHE A 22 -2.49 -8.99 6.91
C PHE A 22 -2.05 -10.03 5.86
N ALA A 23 -2.81 -10.22 4.77
CA ALA A 23 -2.36 -11.08 3.65
C ALA A 23 -0.94 -10.75 3.16
N THR A 24 -0.53 -9.48 3.29
CA THR A 24 0.86 -9.02 3.13
C THR A 24 1.30 -8.37 4.46
N LEU A 25 2.14 -9.05 5.25
CA LEU A 25 2.72 -8.54 6.51
C LEU A 25 4.13 -7.98 6.31
N ASP A 26 4.92 -8.65 5.47
CA ASP A 26 6.24 -8.20 5.02
C ASP A 26 6.12 -7.57 3.63
N PRO A 27 6.78 -6.43 3.36
CA PRO A 27 6.71 -5.79 2.06
C PRO A 27 7.25 -6.71 0.97
N THR A 28 6.49 -6.87 -0.12
CA THR A 28 6.93 -7.67 -1.26
C THR A 28 7.51 -6.77 -2.33
N LEU A 29 8.83 -6.85 -2.56
CA LEU A 29 9.52 -6.06 -3.56
C LEU A 29 9.60 -6.80 -4.91
N ARG A 30 9.32 -6.10 -6.01
CA ARG A 30 9.52 -6.60 -7.37
C ARG A 30 10.14 -5.52 -8.24
N LYS A 31 11.09 -5.93 -9.08
CA LYS A 31 11.66 -5.05 -10.10
C LYS A 31 10.84 -5.19 -11.38
N LEU A 32 10.45 -4.06 -11.94
CA LEU A 32 9.75 -3.95 -13.22
C LEU A 32 10.59 -3.14 -14.18
N ASP A 33 10.40 -3.35 -15.48
CA ASP A 33 11.01 -2.53 -16.51
C ASP A 33 9.90 -1.84 -17.31
N LEU A 34 9.74 -0.54 -17.11
CA LEU A 34 8.71 0.27 -17.76
C LEU A 34 9.28 0.93 -19.00
N LYS A 35 8.59 0.81 -20.14
CA LYS A 35 9.11 1.26 -21.44
C LYS A 35 9.59 2.72 -21.49
N GLU A 36 8.97 3.63 -20.74
CA GLU A 36 9.28 5.06 -20.76
C GLU A 36 10.10 5.55 -19.56
N VAL A 37 10.10 4.79 -18.45
CA VAL A 37 10.72 5.20 -17.17
C VAL A 37 11.97 4.36 -16.86
N GLY A 38 12.08 3.17 -17.45
CA GLY A 38 13.14 2.20 -17.20
C GLY A 38 12.87 1.36 -15.95
N PRO A 39 13.92 0.89 -15.25
CA PRO A 39 13.77 -0.01 -14.13
C PRO A 39 13.16 0.68 -12.90
N VAL A 40 12.09 0.11 -12.37
CA VAL A 40 11.42 0.59 -11.14
C VAL A 40 11.29 -0.55 -10.13
N ILE A 41 11.17 -0.20 -8.85
CA ILE A 41 10.85 -1.15 -7.78
C ILE A 41 9.42 -0.89 -7.34
N LEU A 42 8.58 -1.93 -7.41
CA LEU A 42 7.24 -1.93 -6.86
C LEU A 42 7.25 -2.68 -5.53
N ALA A 43 6.71 -2.06 -4.48
CA ALA A 43 6.55 -2.65 -3.16
C ALA A 43 5.06 -2.84 -2.86
N ASP A 44 4.62 -4.07 -2.57
CA ASP A 44 3.29 -4.29 -1.95
C ASP A 44 3.41 -4.02 -0.45
N THR A 45 2.64 -3.06 0.04
CA THR A 45 2.67 -2.65 1.46
C THR A 45 1.57 -3.34 2.25
N VAL A 46 1.70 -3.28 3.57
CA VAL A 46 0.64 -3.75 4.48
C VAL A 46 -0.64 -2.98 4.19
N GLY A 47 -1.75 -3.69 4.02
CA GLY A 47 -3.03 -3.04 3.81
C GLY A 47 -3.46 -2.23 5.03
N PHE A 48 -3.75 -0.95 4.83
CA PHE A 48 -4.37 -0.11 5.85
C PHE A 48 -5.69 -0.73 6.29
N ILE A 49 -5.80 -0.97 7.60
CA ILE A 49 -7.02 -1.44 8.25
C ILE A 49 -7.71 -0.20 8.82
N ARG A 50 -9.03 -0.17 8.77
CA ARG A 50 -9.80 0.87 9.45
C ARG A 50 -9.47 0.87 10.94
N HIS A 51 -9.33 2.07 11.50
CA HIS A 51 -9.10 2.25 12.94
C HIS A 51 -7.91 1.41 13.43
N LEU A 52 -6.78 1.47 12.72
CA LEU A 52 -5.54 0.87 13.19
C LEU A 52 -5.34 1.30 14.65
N PRO A 53 -5.28 0.34 15.61
CA PRO A 53 -4.98 0.69 16.98
C PRO A 53 -3.66 1.49 16.99
N HIS A 54 -3.58 2.56 17.78
CA HIS A 54 -2.35 3.38 17.83
C HIS A 54 -1.10 2.53 18.13
N ASP A 55 -1.24 1.47 18.94
CA ASP A 55 -0.18 0.49 19.23
C ASP A 55 0.27 -0.27 17.98
N LEU A 56 -0.65 -0.53 17.05
CA LEU A 56 -0.39 -1.19 15.78
C LEU A 56 0.27 -0.20 14.80
N VAL A 57 -0.18 1.06 14.73
CA VAL A 57 0.54 2.09 13.96
C VAL A 57 1.99 2.20 14.44
N ALA A 58 2.23 2.18 15.75
CA ALA A 58 3.58 2.21 16.31
C ALA A 58 4.40 0.95 15.96
N ALA A 59 3.80 -0.24 16.02
CA ALA A 59 4.47 -1.50 15.69
C ALA A 59 4.78 -1.63 14.18
N PHE A 60 3.94 -1.07 13.32
CA PHE A 60 4.11 -1.07 11.87
C PHE A 60 4.81 0.20 11.35
N LYS A 61 5.13 1.17 12.21
CA LYS A 61 5.79 2.41 11.80
C LYS A 61 7.08 2.14 11.03
N ALA A 62 7.86 1.13 11.45
CA ALA A 62 9.10 0.74 10.77
C ALA A 62 8.85 0.14 9.37
N THR A 63 7.77 -0.63 9.18
CA THR A 63 7.43 -1.21 7.87
C THR A 63 6.70 -0.21 6.97
N LEU A 64 6.02 0.77 7.56
CA LEU A 64 5.41 1.90 6.87
C LEU A 64 6.43 3.00 6.53
N GLN A 65 7.54 3.10 7.24
CA GLN A 65 8.62 4.06 6.95
C GLN A 65 9.20 3.89 5.56
N GLU A 66 9.24 2.67 5.00
CA GLU A 66 9.63 2.48 3.59
C GLU A 66 8.72 3.26 2.61
N THR A 67 7.47 3.55 3.02
CA THR A 67 6.54 4.40 2.25
C THR A 67 7.06 5.83 2.13
N GLN A 68 7.78 6.34 3.14
CA GLN A 68 8.35 7.70 3.11
C GLN A 68 9.44 7.86 2.04
N GLU A 69 10.10 6.77 1.66
CA GLU A 69 11.18 6.78 0.67
C GLU A 69 10.66 6.60 -0.77
N ALA A 70 9.35 6.38 -0.94
CA ALA A 70 8.77 6.16 -2.24
C ALA A 70 8.71 7.44 -3.08
N ASP A 71 9.09 7.32 -4.36
CA ASP A 71 8.90 8.42 -5.33
C ASP A 71 7.41 8.63 -5.69
N LEU A 72 6.58 7.59 -5.53
CA LEU A 72 5.16 7.58 -5.89
C LEU A 72 4.39 6.57 -5.03
N LEU A 73 3.22 6.96 -4.54
CA LEU A 73 2.28 6.08 -3.83
C LEU A 73 1.12 5.70 -4.73
N LEU A 74 0.97 4.40 -5.04
CA LEU A 74 -0.19 3.93 -5.78
C LEU A 74 -1.37 3.65 -4.84
N HIS A 75 -2.28 4.61 -4.69
CA HIS A 75 -3.44 4.47 -3.81
C HIS A 75 -4.58 3.67 -4.48
N VAL A 76 -4.67 2.38 -4.16
CA VAL A 76 -5.71 1.49 -4.72
C VAL A 76 -7.00 1.52 -3.89
N VAL A 77 -8.09 1.97 -4.50
CA VAL A 77 -9.40 2.14 -3.85
C VAL A 77 -10.45 1.20 -4.46
N ASP A 78 -11.22 0.55 -3.60
CA ASP A 78 -12.37 -0.26 -4.03
C ASP A 78 -13.62 0.63 -4.14
N TYR A 79 -13.91 1.10 -5.35
CA TYR A 79 -15.02 1.99 -5.63
C TYR A 79 -16.41 1.33 -5.44
N SER A 80 -16.48 -0.01 -5.38
CA SER A 80 -17.74 -0.70 -5.16
C SER A 80 -18.23 -0.63 -3.71
N ALA A 81 -17.34 -0.29 -2.78
CA ALA A 81 -17.66 -0.14 -1.36
C ALA A 81 -18.37 1.20 -1.10
N ASN A 82 -19.52 1.17 -0.42
CA ASN A 82 -20.31 2.39 -0.11
C ASN A 82 -19.56 3.45 0.72
N ASN A 83 -18.47 3.06 1.39
CA ASN A 83 -17.65 3.89 2.27
C ASN A 83 -16.20 4.02 1.77
N TYR A 84 -16.01 3.99 0.45
CA TYR A 84 -14.69 4.18 -0.14
C TYR A 84 -14.09 5.55 0.23
N LEU A 85 -14.89 6.62 0.29
CA LEU A 85 -14.43 7.96 0.69
C LEU A 85 -13.89 7.97 2.13
N GLU A 86 -14.65 7.43 3.08
CA GLU A 86 -14.20 7.32 4.48
C GLU A 86 -12.89 6.53 4.58
N THR A 87 -12.76 5.46 3.78
CA THR A 87 -11.55 4.65 3.76
C THR A 87 -10.35 5.41 3.18
N MET A 88 -10.58 6.23 2.15
CA MET A 88 -9.53 7.10 1.58
C MET A 88 -9.06 8.14 2.60
N ASP A 89 -9.99 8.78 3.32
CA ASP A 89 -9.67 9.76 4.35
C ASP A 89 -8.88 9.13 5.52
N GLU A 90 -9.24 7.91 5.93
CA GLU A 90 -8.50 7.15 6.93
C GLU A 90 -7.06 6.83 6.47
N VAL A 91 -6.88 6.40 5.21
CA VAL A 91 -5.54 6.15 4.65
C VAL A 91 -4.71 7.44 4.65
N ASN A 92 -5.28 8.56 4.19
CA ASN A 92 -4.58 9.84 4.19
C ASN A 92 -4.16 10.27 5.61
N THR A 93 -5.04 10.07 6.60
CA THR A 93 -4.70 10.35 8.00
C THR A 93 -3.49 9.54 8.47
N VAL A 94 -3.42 8.25 8.13
CA VAL A 94 -2.27 7.42 8.50
C VAL A 94 -1.01 7.85 7.74
N LEU A 95 -1.12 8.20 6.45
CA LEU A 95 0.00 8.74 5.67
C LEU A 95 0.58 10.01 6.31
N ASP A 96 -0.28 10.90 6.82
CA ASP A 96 0.14 12.10 7.55
C ASP A 96 0.85 11.74 8.88
N GLU A 97 0.34 10.78 9.65
CA GLU A 97 0.96 10.32 10.91
C GLU A 97 2.36 9.69 10.72
N ILE A 98 2.64 9.19 9.52
CA ILE A 98 3.94 8.64 9.13
C ILE A 98 4.72 9.58 8.21
N ASP A 99 4.44 10.88 8.17
CA ASP A 99 5.20 11.87 7.37
C ASP A 99 5.28 11.54 5.86
N ALA A 100 4.29 10.82 5.31
CA ALA A 100 4.22 10.41 3.90
C ALA A 100 3.11 11.13 3.10
N GLY A 101 2.35 12.03 3.73
CA GLY A 101 1.21 12.73 3.10
C GLY A 101 1.56 13.65 1.93
N GLU A 102 2.81 14.13 1.86
CA GLU A 102 3.28 15.01 0.78
C GLU A 102 3.77 14.24 -0.46
N ILE A 103 3.85 12.90 -0.38
CA ILE A 103 4.26 12.08 -1.52
C ILE A 103 3.12 12.04 -2.54
N GLN A 104 3.48 12.16 -3.82
CA GLN A 104 2.51 12.12 -4.91
C GLN A 104 1.74 10.79 -4.90
N GLN A 105 0.41 10.89 -5.01
CA GLN A 105 -0.54 9.78 -5.14
C GLN A 105 -1.14 9.70 -6.55
#